data_AF-A0AAW2PKW2-F1
#
_entry.id   AF-A0AAW2PKW2-F1
#
_cell.length_a   1.000
_cell.length_b   1.000
_cell.length_c   1.000
_cell.angle_alpha   90.00
_cell.angle_beta   90.00
_cell.angle_gamma   90.00
#
_symmetry.space_group_name_H-M   'P 1'
#
loop_
_entity.id
_entity.type
_entity.pdbx_description
1 polymer ?
#
loop_
_entity_poly.entity_id
_entity_poly.type
_entity_poly.pdbx_seq_one_letter_code
_entity_poly.pdbx_strand_id
1 'polypeptide(L)'
;MVTQRGIEANPLKIKAIIDMKAPTCLNEVQRLTGRIAALSRFISKSADKSLPFFKTLRKAKIFEWGTPCQLAFEELKAYLARLPLLVKPSPGETLYLYLSVAP
;
A
#
# COMPACT_ATOMS: atom_id res chain seq x y z
N MET A 1 8.55 7.54 -10.10
CA MET A 1 9.35 8.04 -11.23
C MET A 1 8.77 9.38 -11.61
N VAL A 2 9.60 10.35 -11.98
CA VAL A 2 9.11 11.65 -12.46
C VAL A 2 9.08 11.56 -13.99
N THR A 3 7.89 11.68 -14.57
CA THR A 3 7.65 11.70 -16.02
C THR A 3 7.12 13.07 -16.42
N GLN A 4 7.09 13.38 -17.71
CA GLN A 4 6.43 14.61 -18.20
C GLN A 4 4.95 14.67 -17.81
N ARG A 5 4.30 13.53 -17.56
CA ARG A 5 2.88 13.42 -17.21
C ARG A 5 2.61 13.49 -15.70
N GLY A 6 3.64 13.36 -14.86
CA GLY A 6 3.50 13.45 -13.40
C GLY A 6 4.50 12.60 -12.61
N ILE A 7 4.12 12.26 -11.38
CA ILE A 7 4.86 11.38 -10.48
C ILE A 7 4.16 10.02 -10.46
N GLU A 8 4.85 9.02 -10.99
CA GLU A 8 4.32 7.67 -11.08
C GLU A 8 4.87 6.80 -9.94
N ALA A 9 4.06 5.90 -9.42
CA ALA A 9 4.57 4.82 -8.59
C ALA A 9 5.55 3.97 -9.43
N ASN A 10 6.61 3.46 -8.80
CA ASN A 10 7.58 2.64 -9.54
C ASN A 10 6.90 1.32 -9.97
N PRO A 11 6.78 1.02 -11.28
CA PRO A 11 6.09 -0.18 -11.76
C PRO A 11 6.69 -1.47 -11.22
N LEU A 12 8.01 -1.52 -11.01
CA LEU A 12 8.69 -2.69 -10.43
C LEU A 12 8.27 -2.91 -8.97
N LYS A 13 8.08 -1.84 -8.20
CA LYS A 13 7.62 -1.94 -6.80
C LYS A 13 6.16 -2.37 -6.71
N ILE A 14 5.31 -1.89 -7.63
CA ILE A 14 3.92 -2.33 -7.76
C ILE A 14 3.87 -3.81 -8.14
N LYS A 15 4.57 -4.19 -9.21
CA LYS A 15 4.61 -5.56 -9.71
C LYS A 15 5.10 -6.53 -8.65
N ALA A 16 6.11 -6.14 -7.86
CA ALA A 16 6.59 -6.95 -6.75
C ALA A 16 5.51 -7.27 -5.70
N ILE A 17 4.51 -6.42 -5.49
CA ILE A 17 3.37 -6.70 -4.60
C ILE A 17 2.29 -7.52 -5.31
N ILE A 18 1.96 -7.18 -6.57
CA ILE A 18 0.94 -7.90 -7.36
C ILE A 18 1.32 -9.38 -7.51
N ASP A 19 2.57 -9.65 -7.88
CA ASP A 19 3.09 -11.00 -8.12
C ASP A 19 3.42 -11.76 -6.83
N MET A 20 3.34 -11.09 -5.67
CA MET A 20 3.65 -11.70 -4.37
C MET A 20 2.58 -12.74 -4.00
N LYS A 21 3.00 -13.93 -3.58
CA LYS A 21 2.08 -14.90 -2.95
C LYS A 21 1.67 -14.42 -1.56
N ALA A 22 0.54 -14.92 -1.05
CA ALA A 22 0.12 -14.63 0.32
C ALA A 22 1.26 -14.96 1.31
N PRO A 23 1.64 -14.03 2.22
CA PRO A 23 2.63 -14.29 3.24
C PRO A 23 2.30 -15.52 4.08
N THR A 24 3.30 -16.35 4.32
CA THR A 24 3.21 -17.57 5.13
C THR A 24 4.00 -17.50 6.44
N CYS A 25 4.71 -16.40 6.67
CA CYS A 25 5.42 -16.16 7.92
C CYS A 25 5.54 -14.67 8.25
N LEU A 26 5.89 -14.35 9.51
CA LEU A 26 6.05 -12.96 9.98
C LEU A 26 7.08 -12.17 9.16
N ASN A 27 8.18 -12.79 8.76
CA ASN A 27 9.21 -12.13 7.94
C ASN A 27 8.66 -11.69 6.57
N GLU A 28 7.78 -12.48 5.97
CA GLU A 28 7.13 -12.12 4.71
C GLU A 28 6.10 -11.00 4.91
N VAL A 29 5.40 -10.97 6.04
CA VAL A 29 4.52 -9.85 6.40
C VAL A 29 5.33 -8.57 6.60
N GLN A 30 6.49 -8.63 7.25
CA GLN A 30 7.39 -7.48 7.38
C GLN A 30 7.90 -6.99 6.01
N ARG A 31 8.23 -7.91 5.09
CA ARG A 31 8.60 -7.56 3.72
C ARG A 31 7.44 -6.88 2.99
N LEU A 32 6.21 -7.38 3.16
CA LEU A 32 5.01 -6.77 2.59
C LEU A 32 4.81 -5.34 3.14
N THR A 33 4.84 -5.15 4.46
CA THR A 33 4.66 -3.81 5.06
C THR A 33 5.77 -2.83 4.65
N GLY A 34 7.01 -3.31 4.50
CA GLY A 34 8.11 -2.52 3.96
C GLY A 34 7.87 -2.08 2.50
N ARG A 35 7.36 -2.99 1.65
CA ARG A 35 6.99 -2.66 0.26
C ARG A 35 5.84 -1.64 0.19
N ILE A 36 4.83 -1.77 1.06
CA ILE A 36 3.72 -0.81 1.19
C ILE A 36 4.25 0.56 1.63
N ALA A 37 5.15 0.61 2.62
CA ALA A 37 5.73 1.86 3.10
C ALA A 37 6.45 2.63 1.97
N ALA A 38 7.14 1.91 1.08
CA ALA A 38 7.79 2.50 -0.10
C ALA A 38 6.80 3.08 -1.13
N LEU A 39 5.52 2.73 -1.05
CA LEU A 39 4.43 3.20 -1.90
C LEU A 39 3.40 4.06 -1.15
N SER A 40 3.61 4.37 0.13
CA SER A 40 2.61 4.99 1.02
C SER A 40 1.98 6.27 0.46
N ARG A 41 2.78 7.12 -0.19
CA ARG A 41 2.32 8.37 -0.84
C ARG A 41 1.34 8.17 -2.01
N PHE A 42 1.24 6.96 -2.54
CA PHE A 42 0.36 6.59 -3.65
C PHE A 42 -0.87 5.81 -3.18
N ILE A 43 -0.92 5.39 -1.91
CA ILE A 43 -1.98 4.55 -1.38
C ILE A 43 -2.83 5.40 -0.44
N SER A 44 -4.02 5.77 -0.89
CA SER A 44 -4.99 6.46 -0.04
C SER A 44 -5.36 5.59 1.16
N LYS A 45 -5.41 6.21 2.34
CA LYS A 45 -5.71 5.52 3.61
C LYS A 45 -4.82 4.29 3.84
N SER A 46 -3.54 4.39 3.52
CA SER A 46 -2.58 3.28 3.59
C SER A 46 -2.49 2.65 4.99
N ALA A 47 -2.62 3.44 6.06
CA ALA A 47 -2.66 2.95 7.43
C ALA A 47 -3.84 1.99 7.66
N ASP A 48 -5.05 2.41 7.28
CA ASP A 48 -6.28 1.61 7.42
C ASP A 48 -6.18 0.31 6.61
N LYS A 49 -5.74 0.41 5.36
CA LYS A 49 -5.56 -0.75 4.46
C LYS A 49 -4.50 -1.73 4.96
N SER A 50 -3.51 -1.24 5.71
CA SER A 50 -2.42 -2.08 6.23
C SER A 50 -2.68 -2.59 7.65
N LEU A 51 -3.76 -2.16 8.29
CA LEU A 51 -4.08 -2.49 9.68
C LEU A 51 -4.14 -4.01 9.94
N PRO A 52 -4.73 -4.85 9.05
CA PRO A 52 -4.72 -6.30 9.25
C PRO A 52 -3.30 -6.87 9.33
N PHE A 53 -2.38 -6.41 8.50
CA PHE A 53 -0.98 -6.88 8.49
C PHE A 53 -0.25 -6.51 9.79
N PHE A 54 -0.47 -5.29 10.30
CA PHE A 54 0.10 -4.86 11.57
C PHE A 54 -0.44 -5.65 12.76
N LYS A 55 -1.73 -6.03 12.74
CA LYS A 55 -2.31 -6.92 13.77
C LYS A 55 -1.61 -8.28 13.77
N THR A 56 -1.32 -8.86 12.60
CA THR A 56 -0.56 -10.11 12.50
C THR A 56 0.86 -9.97 13.03
N LEU A 57 1.55 -8.86 12.74
CA LEU A 57 2.89 -8.59 13.27
C LEU A 57 2.92 -8.45 14.80
N ARG A 58 1.88 -7.85 15.41
CA ARG A 58 1.79 -7.74 16.88
C ARG A 58 1.58 -9.09 17.56
N LYS A 59 0.91 -10.05 16.92
CA LYS A 59 0.68 -11.40 17.45
C LYS A 59 1.90 -12.33 17.25
N ALA A 60 3.11 -11.83 17.52
CA ALA A 60 4.37 -12.49 17.18
C ALA A 60 4.57 -13.92 17.73
N LYS A 61 3.77 -14.35 18.72
CA LYS A 61 3.83 -15.70 19.29
C LYS A 61 3.19 -16.78 18.41
N ILE A 62 2.16 -16.44 17.62
CA ILE A 62 1.46 -17.39 16.74
C ILE A 62 1.18 -16.65 15.43
N PHE A 63 1.87 -17.06 14.36
CA PHE A 63 1.60 -16.52 13.03
C PHE A 63 0.27 -17.09 12.51
N GLU A 64 -0.65 -16.20 12.17
CA GLU A 64 -1.92 -16.58 11.56
C GLU A 64 -2.23 -15.62 10.40
N TRP A 65 -2.23 -16.16 9.18
CA TRP A 65 -2.69 -15.46 7.99
C TRP A 65 -4.19 -15.70 7.83
N GLY A 66 -5.00 -14.99 8.62
CA GLY A 66 -6.46 -15.16 8.62
C GLY A 66 -7.15 -14.49 7.42
N THR A 67 -8.44 -14.79 7.25
CA THR A 67 -9.31 -14.20 6.23
C THR A 67 -9.22 -12.67 6.13
N PRO A 68 -9.17 -11.90 7.24
CA PRO A 68 -9.03 -10.44 7.15
C PRO A 68 -7.72 -9.99 6.48
N CYS A 69 -6.63 -10.71 6.69
CA CYS A 69 -5.35 -10.42 6.02
C CYS A 69 -5.40 -10.77 4.54
N GLN A 70 -5.99 -11.92 4.20
CA GLN A 70 -6.12 -12.35 2.81
C GLN A 70 -6.98 -11.37 2.01
N LEU A 71 -8.13 -10.95 2.54
CA LEU A 71 -9.00 -9.97 1.88
C LEU A 71 -8.29 -8.63 1.69
N ALA A 72 -7.65 -8.09 2.73
CA ALA A 72 -6.92 -6.83 2.64
C ALA A 72 -5.75 -6.91 1.64
N PHE A 73 -5.10 -8.08 1.53
CA PHE A 73 -4.02 -8.29 0.56
C PHE A 73 -4.52 -8.29 -0.88
N GLU A 74 -5.63 -8.96 -1.17
CA GLU A 74 -6.23 -8.95 -2.52
C GLU A 74 -6.79 -7.57 -2.88
N GLU A 75 -7.44 -6.87 -1.94
CA GLU A 75 -7.89 -5.49 -2.15
C GLU A 75 -6.72 -4.54 -2.43
N LEU A 76 -5.61 -4.70 -1.70
CA LEU A 76 -4.39 -3.93 -1.95
C LEU A 76 -3.86 -4.18 -3.36
N LYS A 77 -3.79 -5.44 -3.81
CA LYS A 77 -3.34 -5.77 -5.17
C LYS A 77 -4.25 -5.16 -6.23
N ALA A 78 -5.57 -5.31 -6.08
CA ALA A 78 -6.54 -4.73 -7.00
C ALA A 78 -6.43 -3.20 -7.07
N TYR A 79 -6.24 -2.55 -5.91
CA TYR A 79 -6.01 -1.12 -5.83
C TYR A 79 -4.73 -0.69 -6.56
N LEU A 80 -3.62 -1.40 -6.32
CA LEU A 80 -2.32 -1.10 -6.96
C LEU A 80 -2.34 -1.35 -8.48
N ALA A 81 -3.10 -2.34 -8.94
CA ALA A 81 -3.28 -2.62 -10.37
C ALA A 81 -4.01 -1.49 -11.10
N ARG A 82 -4.85 -0.73 -10.39
CA ARG A 82 -5.65 0.38 -10.94
C ARG A 82 -5.15 1.76 -10.48
N LEU A 83 -3.92 1.83 -9.99
CA LEU A 83 -3.40 3.01 -9.32
C LEU A 83 -3.24 4.18 -10.32
N PRO A 84 -3.90 5.33 -10.08
CA PRO A 84 -3.80 6.47 -10.98
C PRO A 84 -2.42 7.13 -10.89
N LEU A 85 -2.01 7.81 -11.96
CA LEU A 85 -0.81 8.64 -11.98
C LEU A 85 -1.02 9.85 -11.07
N LEU A 86 -0.08 10.16 -10.18
CA LEU A 86 -0.11 11.44 -9.47
C LEU A 86 0.39 12.53 -10.41
N VAL A 87 -0.30 13.65 -10.47
CA VAL A 87 0.12 14.79 -11.30
C VAL A 87 1.17 15.59 -10.54
N LYS A 88 2.19 16.10 -11.25
CA LYS A 88 3.16 17.04 -10.67
C LYS A 88 2.47 18.39 -10.49
N PRO A 89 2.46 18.98 -9.28
CA PRO A 89 1.91 20.32 -9.10
C PRO A 89 2.76 21.37 -9.84
N SER A 90 2.09 22.39 -10.38
CA SER A 90 2.73 23.50 -11.09
C SER A 90 3.03 24.67 -10.14
N PRO A 91 4.12 25.43 -10.35
CA PRO A 91 4.35 26.65 -9.58
C PRO A 91 3.16 27.60 -9.65
N GLY A 92 2.68 28.07 -8.50
CA GLY A 92 1.50 28.96 -8.41
C GLY A 92 0.14 28.25 -8.42
N GLU A 93 0.11 26.92 -8.56
CA GLU A 93 -1.13 26.14 -8.47
C GLU A 93 -1.68 26.10 -7.04
N THR A 94 -2.98 26.35 -6.88
CA THR A 94 -3.66 26.21 -5.58
C THR A 94 -3.95 24.73 -5.32
N LEU A 95 -3.37 24.19 -4.24
CA LEU A 95 -3.57 22.78 -3.86
C LEU A 95 -4.71 22.67 -2.83
N TYR A 96 -5.54 21.64 -2.97
CA TYR A 96 -6.62 21.33 -2.05
C TYR A 96 -6.27 20.12 -1.18
N LEU A 97 -6.37 20.28 0.13
CA LEU A 97 -6.17 19.20 1.10
C LEU A 97 -7.52 18.72 1.64
N TYR A 98 -7.84 17.45 1.39
CA TYR A 98 -9.05 16.79 1.92
C TYR A 98 -8.65 15.85 3.06
N LEU A 99 -9.13 16.14 4.27
CA LEU A 99 -8.89 15.32 5.47
C LEU A 99 -10.16 14.58 5.86
N SER A 100 -10.02 13.31 6.24
CA SER A 100 -11.12 12.47 6.73
C SER A 100 -10.59 11.58 7.85
N VAL A 101 -11.35 11.46 8.93
CA VAL A 101 -11.07 10.60 10.08
C VAL A 101 -12.21 9.60 10.19
N ALA A 102 -11.88 8.33 10.36
CA ALA A 102 -12.85 7.27 10.68
C ALA A 102 -12.75 6.91 12.18
N PRO A 103 -13.85 6.59 12.87
CA PRO A 103 -13.87 6.19 14.28
C PRO A 103 -13.12 4.87 14.57
#